data_AF-A0A2N8EKY8-F1
#
_entry.id   AF-A0A2N8EKY8-F1
#
_cell.length_a   1.000
_cell.length_b   1.000
_cell.length_c   1.000
_cell.angle_alpha   90.00
_cell.angle_beta   90.00
_cell.angle_gamma   90.00
#
_symmetry.space_group_name_H-M   'P 1'
#
loop_
_entity.id
_entity.type
_entity.pdbx_description
1 polymer ?
#
loop_
_entity_poly.entity_id
_entity_poly.type
_entity_poly.pdbx_seq_one_letter_code
_entity_poly.pdbx_strand_id
1 'polypeptide(L)'
;MSKVNNNSNAKVWAPPVFPVEGRLPGDVVTVTANYKKQTAEERGHQRGVNSKGQSQRFDCCHSLHISLFFDGTNNNELNDTKKNHPSNIAKLFHASIQDDDAK
;
A
#
# COMPACT_ATOMS: atom_id res chain seq x y z
N MET A 1 -18.56 11.80 -26.96
CA MET A 1 -17.23 11.21 -27.24
C MET A 1 -16.17 12.21 -26.87
N SER A 2 -15.44 11.95 -25.78
CA SER A 2 -14.37 12.84 -25.32
C SER A 2 -13.16 12.72 -26.24
N LYS A 3 -12.71 13.85 -26.79
CA LYS A 3 -11.50 13.96 -27.63
C LYS A 3 -10.29 13.46 -26.83
N VAL A 4 -9.68 12.37 -27.26
CA VAL A 4 -8.38 11.92 -26.74
C VAL A 4 -7.33 12.90 -27.26
N ASN A 5 -6.61 13.54 -26.34
CA ASN A 5 -5.58 14.51 -26.64
C ASN A 5 -4.29 13.75 -27.04
N ASN A 6 -3.88 13.87 -28.31
CA ASN A 6 -2.81 13.05 -28.92
C ASN A 6 -1.37 13.47 -28.56
N ASN A 7 -1.15 14.19 -27.47
CA ASN A 7 0.16 14.76 -27.13
C ASN A 7 0.63 14.44 -25.71
N SER A 8 0.71 13.15 -25.38
CA SER A 8 1.61 12.67 -24.34
C SER A 8 2.36 11.46 -24.88
N ASN A 9 3.55 11.68 -25.45
CA ASN A 9 4.52 10.60 -25.64
C ASN A 9 4.99 10.16 -24.26
N ALA A 10 4.19 9.32 -23.59
CA ALA A 10 4.62 8.64 -22.38
C ALA A 10 5.87 7.85 -22.75
N LYS A 11 7.02 8.25 -22.20
CA LYS A 11 8.27 7.52 -22.42
C LYS A 11 8.06 6.10 -21.87
N VAL A 12 8.18 5.09 -22.72
CA VAL A 12 8.21 3.68 -22.30
C VAL A 12 9.64 3.34 -21.91
N TRP A 13 9.84 2.83 -20.70
CA TRP A 13 11.16 2.51 -20.15
C TRP A 13 11.26 0.99 -19.98
N ALA A 14 12.44 0.44 -20.23
CA ALA A 14 12.72 -0.95 -19.87
C ALA A 14 12.68 -1.12 -18.33
N PRO A 15 12.39 -2.33 -17.80
CA PRO A 15 12.48 -2.58 -16.37
C PRO A 15 13.88 -2.24 -15.84
N PRO A 16 14.00 -1.63 -14.66
CA PRO A 16 15.30 -1.39 -14.06
C PRO A 16 15.98 -2.72 -13.72
N VAL A 17 17.32 -2.72 -13.76
CA VAL A 17 18.13 -3.86 -13.33
C VAL A 17 17.71 -4.29 -11.92
N PHE A 18 17.59 -5.60 -11.71
CA PHE A 18 17.24 -6.14 -10.41
C PHE A 18 18.48 -6.09 -9.49
N PRO A 19 18.39 -5.46 -8.30
CA PRO A 19 19.51 -5.37 -7.36
C PRO A 19 19.87 -6.76 -6.80
N VAL A 20 21.16 -6.96 -6.48
CA VAL A 20 21.66 -8.25 -5.97
C VAL A 20 21.12 -8.52 -4.57
N GLU A 21 21.02 -7.48 -3.76
CA GLU A 21 20.49 -7.46 -2.40
C GLU A 21 18.96 -7.61 -2.34
N GLY A 22 18.27 -7.59 -3.48
CA GLY A 22 16.81 -7.62 -3.55
C GLY A 22 16.15 -6.28 -3.22
N ARG A 23 14.82 -6.27 -3.07
CA ARG A 23 14.02 -5.05 -2.86
C ARG A 23 13.21 -5.05 -1.57
N LEU A 24 13.29 -6.11 -0.77
CA LEU A 24 12.60 -6.15 0.52
C LEU A 24 13.38 -5.27 1.52
N PRO A 25 12.69 -4.45 2.32
CA PRO A 25 13.36 -3.54 3.25
C PRO A 25 14.12 -4.33 4.30
N GLY A 26 15.43 -4.08 4.40
CA GLY A 26 16.31 -4.71 5.40
C GLY A 26 16.64 -3.82 6.60
N ASP A 27 16.28 -2.53 6.56
CA ASP A 27 16.71 -1.54 7.53
C ASP A 27 15.54 -0.83 8.25
N VAL A 28 15.79 -0.44 9.50
CA VAL A 28 14.80 0.21 10.38
C VAL A 28 14.40 1.59 9.87
N VAL A 29 15.28 2.29 9.16
CA VAL A 29 15.01 3.66 8.68
C VAL A 29 13.94 3.64 7.60
N THR A 30 14.04 2.71 6.64
CA THR A 30 13.05 2.50 5.58
C THR A 30 11.69 2.10 6.15
N VAL A 31 11.66 1.15 7.10
CA VAL A 31 10.43 0.71 7.77
C VAL A 31 9.78 1.86 8.55
N THR A 32 10.59 2.63 9.29
CA THR A 32 10.12 3.80 10.04
C THR A 32 9.56 4.87 9.11
N ALA A 33 10.19 5.11 7.95
CA ALA A 33 9.69 6.07 6.97
C ALA A 33 8.33 5.65 6.41
N ASN A 34 8.13 4.36 6.13
CA ASN A 34 6.82 3.84 5.72
C ASN A 34 5.76 4.01 6.83
N TYR A 35 6.07 3.65 8.07
CA TYR A 35 5.17 3.85 9.22
C TYR A 35 4.77 5.32 9.42
N LYS A 36 5.72 6.25 9.24
CA LYS A 36 5.43 7.69 9.31
C LYS A 36 4.47 8.17 8.21
N LYS A 37 4.45 7.52 7.04
CA LYS A 37 3.48 7.82 5.98
C LYS A 37 2.09 7.33 6.36
N GLN A 38 1.97 6.13 6.92
CA GLN A 38 0.69 5.54 7.33
C GLN A 38 0.00 6.36 8.43
N THR A 39 0.77 6.98 9.34
CA THR A 39 0.26 7.77 10.47
C THR A 39 0.21 9.29 10.19
N ALA A 40 0.42 9.71 8.94
CA ALA A 40 0.54 11.13 8.60
C ALA A 40 -0.77 11.90 8.85
N GLU A 41 -1.92 11.30 8.54
CA GLU A 41 -3.24 11.91 8.71
C GLU A 41 -3.61 12.06 10.19
N GLU A 42 -3.40 11.02 11.00
CA GLU A 42 -3.59 11.05 12.46
C GLU A 42 -2.78 12.18 13.10
N ARG A 43 -1.50 12.28 12.73
CA ARG A 43 -0.61 13.36 13.20
C ARG A 43 -1.06 14.73 12.72
N GLY A 44 -1.59 14.82 11.50
CA GLY A 44 -2.19 16.04 10.96
C GLY A 44 -3.37 16.49 11.80
N HIS A 45 -4.29 15.57 12.11
CA HIS A 45 -5.45 15.80 12.95
C HIS A 45 -5.06 16.26 14.37
N GLN A 46 -4.13 15.55 15.02
CA GLN A 46 -3.69 15.86 16.38
C GLN A 46 -2.95 17.20 16.51
N ARG A 47 -2.41 17.74 15.41
CA ARG A 47 -1.80 19.08 15.37
C ARG A 47 -2.83 20.20 15.21
N GLY A 48 -4.07 19.85 14.88
CA GLY A 48 -5.15 20.79 14.67
C GLY A 48 -5.77 21.33 15.96
N VAL A 49 -6.73 22.23 15.77
CA VAL A 49 -7.65 22.68 16.80
C VAL A 49 -9.08 22.36 16.37
N ASN A 50 -9.91 21.96 17.30
CA ASN A 50 -11.31 21.65 17.01
C ASN A 50 -12.12 22.93 16.74
N SER A 51 -13.41 22.78 16.41
CA SER A 51 -14.32 23.90 16.15
C SER A 51 -14.50 24.87 17.32
N LYS A 52 -14.09 24.49 18.54
CA LYS A 52 -14.10 25.31 19.76
C LYS A 52 -12.73 25.92 20.06
N GLY A 53 -11.74 25.77 19.17
CA GLY A 53 -10.37 26.27 19.35
C GLY A 53 -9.53 25.46 20.34
N GLN A 54 -9.95 24.27 20.74
CA GLN A 54 -9.22 23.42 21.68
C GLN A 54 -8.23 22.53 20.94
N SER A 55 -7.08 22.27 21.56
CA SER A 55 -6.04 21.38 21.03
C SER A 55 -6.58 19.95 20.86
N GLN A 56 -6.31 19.36 19.70
CA GLN A 56 -6.67 17.98 19.37
C GLN A 56 -5.54 16.99 19.65
N ARG A 57 -4.46 17.43 20.31
CA ARG A 57 -3.25 16.64 20.55
C ARG A 57 -3.52 15.31 21.26
N PHE A 58 -4.55 15.26 22.10
CA PHE A 58 -4.91 14.09 22.90
C PHE A 58 -6.17 13.38 22.38
N ASP A 59 -6.70 13.80 21.23
CA ASP A 59 -7.81 13.10 20.60
C ASP A 59 -7.33 11.71 20.14
N CYS A 60 -8.06 10.67 20.56
CA CYS A 60 -7.86 9.33 20.06
C CYS A 60 -8.42 9.24 18.64
N CYS A 61 -7.57 8.96 17.66
CA CYS A 61 -7.94 8.80 16.26
C CYS A 61 -7.12 7.70 15.60
N HIS A 62 -7.65 7.11 14.54
CA HIS A 62 -6.94 6.11 13.75
C HIS A 62 -7.34 6.19 12.27
N SER A 63 -6.37 6.08 11.37
CA SER A 63 -6.62 6.00 9.93
C SER A 63 -7.01 4.58 9.54
N LEU A 64 -8.08 4.44 8.76
CA LEU A 64 -8.48 3.17 8.16
C LEU A 64 -7.75 2.97 6.82
N HIS A 65 -6.79 2.04 6.78
CA HIS A 65 -6.06 1.69 5.56
C HIS A 65 -6.68 0.43 4.92
N ILE A 66 -7.18 0.55 3.69
CA ILE A 66 -7.83 -0.55 2.97
C ILE A 66 -6.97 -0.96 1.77
N SER A 67 -6.60 -2.24 1.70
CA SER A 67 -5.93 -2.82 0.54
C SER A 67 -6.88 -3.75 -0.21
N LEU A 68 -7.13 -3.45 -1.49
CA LEU A 68 -7.99 -4.26 -2.37
C LEU A 68 -7.14 -4.87 -3.47
N PHE A 69 -7.30 -6.17 -3.68
CA PHE A 69 -6.49 -6.95 -4.61
C PHE A 69 -7.39 -7.60 -5.66
N PHE A 70 -7.11 -7.29 -6.93
CA PHE A 70 -7.83 -7.84 -8.08
C PHE A 70 -6.85 -8.69 -8.88
N ASP A 71 -7.10 -10.00 -8.94
CA ASP A 71 -6.20 -10.94 -9.60
C ASP A 71 -6.44 -11.00 -11.12
N GLY A 72 -5.49 -11.60 -11.83
CA GLY A 72 -5.52 -11.82 -13.26
C GLY A 72 -6.57 -12.83 -13.70
N THR A 73 -6.87 -12.83 -14.99
CA THR A 73 -7.79 -13.79 -15.62
C THR A 73 -7.33 -15.21 -15.37
N ASN A 74 -8.25 -16.06 -14.91
CA ASN A 74 -7.99 -17.47 -14.60
C ASN A 74 -6.96 -17.71 -13.47
N ASN A 75 -6.64 -16.68 -12.67
CA ASN A 75 -5.95 -16.88 -11.39
C ASN A 75 -6.97 -17.08 -10.27
N ASN A 76 -6.67 -18.00 -9.36
CA ASN A 76 -7.49 -18.28 -8.19
C ASN A 76 -6.57 -18.60 -7.00
N GLU A 77 -6.55 -17.72 -6.01
CA GLU A 77 -5.69 -17.86 -4.82
C GLU A 77 -5.80 -19.25 -4.19
N LEU A 78 -7.02 -19.72 -3.87
CA LEU A 78 -7.20 -20.99 -3.17
C LEU A 78 -6.73 -22.21 -3.98
N ASN A 79 -6.98 -22.24 -5.29
CA ASN A 79 -6.59 -23.36 -6.15
C ASN A 79 -5.10 -23.32 -6.49
N ASP A 80 -4.56 -22.14 -6.74
CA ASP A 80 -3.21 -21.97 -7.27
C ASP A 80 -2.15 -22.03 -6.17
N THR A 81 -2.46 -21.47 -4.99
CA THR A 81 -1.61 -21.57 -3.79
C THR A 81 -1.44 -23.04 -3.38
N LYS A 82 -2.50 -23.87 -3.40
CA LYS A 82 -2.43 -25.31 -3.07
C LYS A 82 -1.47 -26.09 -3.96
N LYS A 83 -1.26 -25.63 -5.18
CA LYS A 83 -0.34 -26.23 -6.16
C LYS A 83 0.98 -25.43 -6.24
N ASN A 84 1.30 -24.62 -5.22
CA ASN A 84 2.52 -23.82 -5.10
C ASN A 84 2.80 -22.85 -6.26
N HIS A 85 1.76 -22.30 -6.89
CA HIS A 85 1.91 -21.31 -7.96
C HIS A 85 1.02 -20.06 -7.80
N PRO A 86 0.98 -19.41 -6.62
CA PRO A 86 0.18 -18.20 -6.43
C PRO A 86 0.63 -17.07 -7.36
N SER A 87 -0.33 -16.27 -7.81
CA SER A 87 -0.09 -15.06 -8.60
C SER A 87 0.70 -14.01 -7.80
N ASN A 88 1.25 -13.00 -8.48
CA ASN A 88 1.89 -11.88 -7.79
C ASN A 88 0.89 -11.06 -6.96
N ILE A 89 -0.38 -10.99 -7.37
CA ILE A 89 -1.42 -10.31 -6.61
C ILE A 89 -1.73 -11.07 -5.32
N ALA A 90 -1.88 -12.40 -5.41
CA ALA A 90 -2.04 -13.26 -4.24
C ALA A 90 -0.85 -13.14 -3.26
N LYS A 91 0.39 -13.14 -3.78
CA LYS A 91 1.59 -12.94 -2.95
C LYS A 91 1.58 -11.58 -2.23
N LEU A 92 1.16 -10.51 -2.89
CA LEU A 92 1.03 -9.19 -2.26
C LEU A 92 -0.09 -9.17 -1.21
N PHE A 93 -1.21 -9.85 -1.47
CA PHE A 93 -2.29 -10.01 -0.51
C PHE A 93 -1.80 -10.74 0.75
N HIS A 94 -1.12 -11.87 0.60
CA HIS A 94 -0.54 -12.61 1.74
C HIS A 94 0.51 -11.82 2.52
N ALA A 95 1.26 -10.94 1.84
CA ALA A 95 2.26 -10.08 2.48
C ALA A 95 1.68 -8.79 3.07
N SER A 96 0.40 -8.49 2.84
CA SER A 96 -0.27 -7.31 3.40
C SER A 96 -0.52 -7.48 4.90
N ILE A 97 -0.67 -6.36 5.61
CA ILE A 97 -1.00 -6.38 7.04
C ILE A 97 -2.44 -6.90 7.16
N GLN A 98 -2.58 -8.05 7.79
CA GLN A 98 -3.87 -8.69 8.06
C GLN A 98 -4.06 -8.81 9.57
N ASP A 99 -5.31 -8.77 10.01
CA ASP A 99 -5.67 -9.13 11.37
C ASP A 99 -5.30 -10.60 11.63
N ASP A 100 -5.04 -10.97 12.88
CA ASP A 100 -4.77 -12.36 13.25
C ASP A 100 -6.00 -13.25 12.98
N ASP A 101 -7.21 -12.68 13.10
CA ASP A 101 -8.47 -13.36 12.77
C ASP A 101 -8.70 -13.54 11.25
N ALA A 102 -7.91 -12.85 10.42
CA ALA A 102 -8.00 -12.93 8.95
C ALA A 102 -7.02 -13.95 8.33
N LYS A 103 -6.18 -14.60 9.14
CA LYS A 103 -5.14 -15.56 8.70
C LYS A 103 -5.62 -17.00 8.60
#